data_AF-A0A3D4FGF5-F1
#
_entry.id   AF-A0A3D4FGF5-F1
#
_cell.length_a   1.000
_cell.length_b   1.000
_cell.length_c   1.000
_cell.angle_alpha   90.00
_cell.angle_beta   90.00
_cell.angle_gamma   90.00
#
_symmetry.space_group_name_H-M   'P 1'
#
loop_
_entity.id
_entity.type
_entity.pdbx_description
1 polymer ?
#
loop_
_entity_poly.entity_id
_entity_poly.type
_entity_poly.pdbx_seq_one_letter_code
_entity_poly.pdbx_strand_id
1 'polypeptide(L)' 'MYPLKFKPVYFEKIWGGRGLEKFKKDLPRGNIGESWELSCHKNGLSIIENGIYKGRTLKEIIEIEGEKLLG' A
#
# COMPACT_ATOMS: atom_id res chain seq x y z
N MET A 1 -10.76 10.79 -13.22
CA MET A 1 -10.05 9.99 -12.19
C MET A 1 -11.07 9.09 -11.50
N TYR A 2 -10.66 7.93 -10.98
CA TYR A 2 -11.51 7.03 -10.19
C TYR A 2 -10.82 6.73 -8.85
N PRO A 3 -11.55 6.24 -7.82
CA PRO A 3 -10.93 5.88 -6.55
C PRO A 3 -9.91 4.75 -6.73
N LEU A 4 -8.64 5.02 -6.40
CA LEU A 4 -7.56 4.04 -6.42
C LEU A 4 -7.56 3.23 -5.13
N LYS A 5 -7.55 1.90 -5.27
CA LYS A 5 -7.37 0.94 -4.18
C LYS A 5 -5.94 0.41 -4.25
N PHE A 6 -5.36 0.11 -3.09
CA PHE A 6 -3.97 -0.34 -3.00
C PHE A 6 -3.90 -1.61 -2.17
N LYS A 7 -2.91 -2.46 -2.51
CA LYS A 7 -2.55 -3.59 -1.66
C LYS A 7 -1.73 -3.10 -0.46
N PRO A 8 -2.04 -3.55 0.77
CA PRO A 8 -1.22 -3.23 1.92
C PRO A 8 0.15 -3.90 1.81
N VAL A 9 1.19 -3.23 2.32
CA VAL A 9 2.52 -3.81 2.49
C VAL A 9 2.75 -4.02 3.98
N TYR A 10 3.01 -5.26 4.37
CA TYR A 10 3.22 -5.65 5.77
C TYR A 10 4.71 -5.78 6.09
N PHE A 11 5.11 -5.28 7.26
CA PHE A 11 6.48 -5.41 7.74
C PHE A 11 6.54 -6.06 9.12
N GLU A 12 7.41 -7.06 9.25
CA GLU A 12 7.79 -7.60 10.54
C GLU A 12 8.66 -6.60 11.33
N LYS A 13 8.42 -6.52 12.63
CA LYS A 13 9.17 -5.66 13.55
C LYS A 13 9.36 -6.38 14.88
N ILE A 14 10.43 -6.06 15.61
CA ILE A 14 10.69 -6.64 16.94
C ILE A 14 9.57 -6.32 17.94
N TRP A 15 8.92 -5.17 17.77
CA TRP A 15 7.79 -4.70 18.56
C TRP A 15 6.43 -5.05 17.93
N GLY A 16 6.45 -5.77 16.81
CA GLY A 16 5.23 -6.19 16.12
C GLY A 16 4.40 -7.18 16.92
N GLY A 17 3.31 -7.64 16.32
CA GLY A 17 2.43 -8.61 16.95
C GLY A 17 1.29 -9.01 16.03
N ARG A 18 0.16 -9.38 16.65
CA ARG A 18 -1.09 -9.73 15.94
C ARG A 18 -2.20 -8.69 16.11
N GLY A 19 -1.90 -7.53 16.71
CA GLY A 19 -2.90 -6.49 16.97
C GLY A 19 -3.63 -6.00 15.71
N LEU A 20 -2.95 -6.04 14.55
CA LEU A 20 -3.51 -5.64 13.25
C LEU A 20 -4.58 -6.60 12.71
N GLU A 21 -4.72 -7.83 13.23
CA GLU A 21 -5.76 -8.78 12.79
C GLU A 21 -7.17 -8.23 13.00
N LYS A 22 -7.34 -7.34 13.97
CA LYS A 22 -8.62 -6.64 14.23
C LYS A 22 -9.09 -5.80 13.04
N PHE A 23 -8.16 -5.39 12.17
CA PHE A 23 -8.40 -4.49 11.05
C PHE A 23 -8.10 -5.13 9.68
N LYS A 24 -7.21 -6.13 9.66
CA LYS A 24 -6.68 -6.75 8.45
C LYS A 24 -7.01 -8.23 8.42
N LYS A 25 -7.91 -8.60 7.50
CA LYS A 25 -8.34 -9.99 7.29
C LYS A 25 -7.24 -10.86 6.65
N ASP A 26 -6.30 -10.21 5.99
CA ASP A 26 -5.21 -10.79 5.19
C ASP A 26 -3.83 -10.63 5.86
N LEU A 27 -3.78 -10.33 7.16
CA LEU A 27 -2.53 -10.15 7.88
C LEU A 27 -1.68 -11.44 7.83
N PRO A 28 -0.49 -11.45 7.19
CA PRO A 28 0.35 -12.63 7.08
C PRO A 28 0.84 -13.07 8.46
N ARG A 29 1.21 -14.34 8.63
CA ARG A 29 1.80 -14.85 9.90
C ARG A 29 3.07 -14.08 10.26
N GLY A 30 3.42 -14.07 11.55
CA GLY A 30 4.63 -13.42 12.07
C GLY A 30 4.34 -12.20 12.93
N ASN A 31 5.41 -11.50 13.30
CA ASN A 31 5.38 -10.36 14.21
C ASN A 31 5.22 -9.04 13.44
N ILE A 32 4.03 -8.82 12.90
CA ILE A 32 3.76 -7.67 12.03
C ILE A 32 3.58 -6.41 12.89
N GLY A 33 4.46 -5.44 12.70
CA GLY A 33 4.40 -4.15 13.39
C GLY A 33 3.76 -3.06 12.55
N GLU A 34 3.99 -3.08 11.24
CA GLU A 34 3.53 -2.02 10.34
C GLU A 34 2.70 -2.59 9.18
N SER A 35 1.64 -1.85 8.83
CA SER A 35 0.87 -2.02 7.59
C SER A 35 0.92 -0.70 6.85
N TRP A 36 1.61 -0.67 5.72
CA TRP A 36 1.70 0.51 4.87
C TRP A 36 0.62 0.42 3.80
N GLU A 37 -0.39 1.29 3.90
CA GLU A 37 -1.53 1.34 2.97
C GLU A 37 -1.23 2.17 1.72
N LEU A 38 -0.48 3.26 1.91
CA LEU A 38 -0.16 4.22 0.87
C LEU A 38 1.27 4.73 1.06
N SER A 39 2.15 4.44 0.11
CA SER A 39 3.55 4.83 0.17
C SER A 39 4.19 4.85 -1.21
N CYS A 40 5.07 5.85 -1.41
CA CYS A 40 5.97 5.95 -2.56
C CYS A 40 7.41 5.59 -2.19
N HIS A 41 7.65 5.07 -0.98
CA HIS A 41 8.98 4.73 -0.52
C HIS A 41 9.45 3.42 -1.16
N LYS A 42 10.72 3.38 -1.59
CA LYS A 42 11.31 2.26 -2.35
C LYS A 42 11.15 0.86 -1.73
N ASN A 43 11.09 0.78 -0.40
CA ASN A 43 10.95 -0.49 0.33
C ASN A 43 9.49 -0.95 0.51
N GLY A 44 8.52 -0.16 0.07
CA GLY A 44 7.10 -0.43 0.27
C GLY A 44 6.23 0.36 -0.69
N LEU A 45 6.53 0.25 -1.99
CA LEU A 45 5.76 0.92 -3.03
C LEU A 45 4.33 0.36 -3.06
N SER A 46 3.35 1.25 -2.93
CA SER A 46 1.94 0.87 -3.04
C SER A 46 1.60 0.54 -4.49
N ILE A 47 1.03 -0.64 -4.69
CA ILE A 47 0.57 -1.13 -5.99
C ILE A 47 -0.94 -0.97 -6.08
N ILE A 48 -1.41 -0.38 -7.18
CA ILE A 48 -2.83 -0.16 -7.46
C ILE A 48 -3.49 -1.51 -7.77
N GLU A 49 -4.64 -1.77 -7.13
CA GLU A 49 -5.35 -3.04 -7.20
C GLU A 49 -6.52 -3.05 -8.21
N ASN A 50 -7.00 -1.88 -8.64
CA ASN A 50 -8.19 -1.75 -9.46
C ASN A 50 -8.03 -0.83 -10.68
N GLY A 51 -8.95 -0.98 -11.63
CA GLY A 51 -9.07 -0.10 -12.80
C GLY A 51 -7.91 -0.21 -13.79
N ILE A 52 -7.77 0.84 -14.62
CA ILE A 52 -6.81 0.90 -15.73
C ILE A 52 -5.34 0.98 -15.28
N TYR A 53 -5.09 1.39 -14.04
CA TYR A 53 -3.75 1.51 -13.48
C TYR A 53 -3.37 0.30 -12.62
N LYS A 54 -4.22 -0.73 -12.57
CA LYS A 54 -3.95 -1.95 -11.80
C LYS A 54 -2.58 -2.53 -12.15
N GLY A 55 -1.82 -2.87 -11.12
CA GLY A 55 -0.46 -3.41 -11.24
C GLY A 55 0.64 -2.36 -11.34
N ARG A 56 0.31 -1.08 -11.55
CA ARG A 56 1.26 0.03 -11.47
C ARG A 56 1.43 0.50 -10.04
N THR A 57 2.58 1.09 -9.75
CA THR A 57 2.89 1.72 -8.47
C THR A 57 2.31 3.12 -8.40
N LEU A 58 2.02 3.60 -7.19
CA LEU A 58 1.60 4.98 -6.97
C LEU A 58 2.62 5.99 -7.52
N LYS A 59 3.92 5.68 -7.38
CA LYS A 59 5.00 6.52 -7.87
C LYS A 59 4.94 6.71 -9.39
N GLU A 60 4.76 5.62 -10.15
CA GLU A 60 4.62 5.70 -11.61
C GLU A 60 3.41 6.55 -12.03
N ILE A 61 2.28 6.44 -11.32
CA ILE A 61 1.09 7.24 -11.66
C ILE A 61 1.27 8.71 -11.30
N ILE A 62 1.98 9.02 -10.22
CA ILE A 62 2.37 10.41 -9.92
C ILE A 62 3.24 10.98 -11.04
N GLU A 63 4.20 10.21 -11.56
CA GLU A 63 5.08 10.66 -12.65
C GLU A 63 4.31 10.84 -13.99
N ILE A 64 3.27 10.04 -14.24
CA ILE A 64 2.47 10.11 -15.48
C ILE A 64 1.40 11.19 -15.41
N GLU A 65 0.64 11.26 -14.32
CA GLU A 65 -0.55 12.12 -14.19
C GLU A 65 -0.25 13.47 -13.52
N GLY A 66 0.82 13.54 -12.72
CA GLY A 66 1.30 14.76 -12.08
C GLY A 66 0.20 15.49 -11.28
N GLU A 67 -0.02 16.76 -11.63
CA GLU A 67 -1.02 17.65 -11.04
C GLU A 67 -2.44 17.05 -11.08
N LYS A 68 -2.81 16.30 -12.12
CA LYS A 68 -4.15 15.69 -12.21
C LYS A 68 -4.43 14.68 -11.09
N LEU A 69 -3.38 14.07 -10.55
CA LEU A 69 -3.48 13.12 -9.44
C LEU A 69 -3.28 13.80 -8.08
N LEU A 70 -2.32 14.73 -7.99
CA LEU A 70 -1.91 15.34 -6.72
C LEU A 70 -2.74 16.56 -6.31
N GLY A 71 -3.41 17.22 -7.26
CA GLY A 71 -4.12 18.49 -7.04
C GLY A 71 -3.24 19.68 -7.33
#